data_AF-A0A843GTP0-F1
#
_entry.id   AF-A0A843GTP0-F1
#
_cell.length_a   1.000
_cell.length_b   1.000
_cell.length_c   1.000
_cell.angle_alpha   90.00
_cell.angle_beta   90.00
_cell.angle_gamma   90.00
#
_symmetry.space_group_name_H-M   'P 1'
#
loop_
_entity.id
_entity.type
_entity.pdbx_description
1 polymer ?
#
loop_
_entity_poly.entity_id
_entity_poly.type
_entity_poly.pdbx_seq_one_letter_code
_entity_poly.pdbx_strand_id
1 'polypeptide(L)'
;MINDKVVLKITDEKDLITLRKLFKSKAEREQRTEKEILLECEIDAAFQKRTFKQLRAVFKLVTVIFQSDSENHRKPTEEEKYSLYLDLLGLYADKIPNRYTGELRSIHISEANTMAGSHFIDGLMFHVTTLCNLPNDLQATVRSVLYEWEIWRGKQEYDINDDRTIEQMREYLVYSEASGRTPVHFHHIVSRGACPAAIEKAWNILALTPDEHNFFHQQCKTWDEFFEVYPHLRGRVEMAYRKCNELVQRNNEIGIISMADMDNAIEDIDSVGSLVDMALAAQGE
;
A
#
# COMPACT_ATOMS: atom_id res chain seq x y z
N MET A 1 -28.72 -30.89 -31.12
CA MET A 1 -27.93 -29.64 -31.08
C MET A 1 -26.55 -30.01 -30.55
N ILE A 2 -25.49 -29.71 -31.27
CA ILE A 2 -24.12 -29.91 -30.79
C ILE A 2 -23.75 -28.62 -30.05
N ASN A 3 -23.63 -28.67 -28.73
CA ASN A 3 -23.21 -27.55 -27.90
C ASN A 3 -21.68 -27.58 -27.80
N ASP A 4 -21.00 -26.95 -28.76
CA ASP A 4 -19.55 -26.76 -28.68
C ASP A 4 -19.23 -25.66 -27.66
N LYS A 5 -18.94 -26.07 -26.43
CA LYS A 5 -18.53 -25.16 -25.34
C LYS A 5 -17.02 -25.00 -25.34
N VAL A 6 -16.55 -23.79 -25.64
CA VAL A 6 -15.13 -23.41 -25.54
C VAL A 6 -14.96 -22.51 -24.33
N VAL A 7 -14.25 -23.00 -23.30
CA VAL A 7 -13.93 -22.24 -22.08
C VAL A 7 -12.52 -21.66 -22.22
N LEU A 8 -12.39 -20.34 -22.06
CA LEU A 8 -11.11 -19.63 -22.10
C LEU A 8 -10.90 -18.90 -20.77
N LYS A 9 -9.75 -19.14 -20.13
CA LYS A 9 -9.26 -18.35 -18.99
C LYS A 9 -8.23 -17.36 -19.52
N ILE A 10 -8.46 -16.07 -19.30
CA ILE A 10 -7.69 -14.97 -19.89
C ILE A 10 -6.88 -14.32 -18.79
N THR A 11 -5.56 -14.40 -18.86
CA THR A 11 -4.66 -13.86 -17.83
C THR A 11 -3.75 -12.74 -18.32
N ASP A 12 -3.57 -12.56 -19.65
CA ASP A 12 -2.59 -11.62 -20.19
C ASP A 12 -3.05 -10.85 -21.46
N GLU A 13 -2.33 -9.80 -21.90
CA GLU A 13 -2.69 -8.99 -23.08
C GLU A 13 -2.71 -9.78 -24.40
N LYS A 14 -1.90 -10.84 -24.51
CA LYS A 14 -1.91 -11.75 -25.66
C LYS A 14 -3.24 -12.50 -25.80
N ASP A 15 -3.91 -12.78 -24.68
CA ASP A 15 -5.20 -13.49 -24.67
C ASP A 15 -6.34 -12.60 -25.17
N LEU A 16 -6.25 -11.27 -24.99
CA LEU A 16 -7.20 -10.30 -25.54
C LEU A 16 -7.15 -10.25 -27.07
N ILE A 17 -5.97 -10.41 -27.67
CA ILE A 17 -5.80 -10.48 -29.13
C ILE A 17 -6.43 -11.78 -29.65
N THR A 18 -6.24 -12.89 -28.96
CA THR A 18 -6.84 -14.19 -29.28
C THR A 18 -8.36 -14.14 -29.16
N LEU A 19 -8.89 -13.50 -28.11
CA LEU A 19 -10.33 -13.27 -27.92
C LEU A 19 -10.92 -12.49 -29.10
N ARG A 20 -10.29 -11.38 -29.50
CA ARG A 20 -10.75 -10.57 -30.64
C ARG A 20 -10.76 -11.35 -31.96
N LYS A 21 -9.77 -12.22 -32.19
CA LYS A 21 -9.74 -13.10 -33.37
C LYS A 21 -10.87 -14.14 -33.35
N LEU A 22 -11.16 -14.71 -32.18
CA LEU A 22 -12.23 -15.71 -32.02
C LEU A 22 -13.62 -15.11 -32.23
N PHE A 23 -13.89 -13.90 -31.71
CA PHE A 23 -15.17 -13.22 -31.97
C PHE A 23 -15.35 -12.81 -33.44
N LYS A 24 -14.28 -12.40 -34.13
CA LYS A 24 -14.33 -12.15 -35.59
C LYS A 24 -14.63 -13.43 -36.37
N SER A 25 -13.93 -14.53 -36.07
CA SER A 25 -14.16 -15.82 -36.73
C SER A 25 -15.54 -16.40 -36.40
N LYS A 26 -16.08 -16.12 -35.21
CA LYS A 26 -17.45 -16.49 -34.81
C LYS A 26 -18.50 -15.85 -35.72
N ALA A 27 -18.42 -14.53 -35.91
CA ALA A 27 -19.36 -13.80 -36.76
C ALA A 27 -19.35 -14.32 -38.22
N GLU A 28 -18.16 -14.63 -38.74
CA GLU A 28 -17.99 -15.22 -40.07
C GLU A 28 -18.56 -16.66 -40.16
N ARG A 29 -18.48 -17.45 -39.08
CA ARG A 29 -19.05 -18.80 -39.02
C ARG A 29 -20.57 -18.75 -38.89
N GLU A 30 -21.11 -17.89 -38.02
CA GLU A 30 -22.56 -17.70 -37.87
C GLU A 30 -23.21 -17.26 -39.18
N GLN A 31 -22.56 -16.38 -39.96
CA GLN A 31 -23.00 -16.03 -41.31
C GLN A 31 -22.96 -17.19 -42.31
N ARG A 32 -21.98 -18.11 -42.20
CA ARG A 32 -21.88 -19.28 -43.10
C ARG A 32 -22.83 -20.42 -42.73
N THR A 33 -23.14 -20.59 -41.45
CA THR A 33 -23.94 -21.72 -40.97
C THR A 33 -25.39 -21.37 -40.62
N GLU A 34 -25.77 -20.09 -40.70
CA GLU A 34 -27.11 -19.55 -40.36
C GLU A 34 -27.65 -20.03 -38.99
N LYS A 35 -26.72 -20.35 -38.08
CA LYS A 35 -27.00 -20.87 -36.75
C LYS A 35 -26.32 -19.98 -35.73
N GLU A 36 -27.05 -19.67 -34.69
CA GLU A 36 -26.54 -18.92 -33.55
C GLU A 36 -25.57 -19.82 -32.76
N ILE A 37 -24.35 -19.34 -32.59
CA ILE A 37 -23.32 -20.02 -31.81
C ILE A 37 -23.20 -19.25 -30.48
N LEU A 38 -23.31 -19.92 -29.34
CA LEU A 38 -23.14 -19.26 -28.05
C LEU A 38 -21.70 -19.46 -27.58
N LEU A 39 -20.97 -18.35 -27.36
CA LEU A 39 -19.64 -18.38 -26.73
C LEU A 39 -19.78 -17.93 -25.27
N GLU A 40 -19.47 -18.83 -24.35
CA GLU A 40 -19.40 -18.54 -22.92
C GLU A 40 -17.94 -18.23 -22.56
N CYS A 41 -17.61 -16.96 -22.35
CA CYS A 41 -16.27 -16.53 -21.96
C CYS A 41 -16.23 -16.25 -20.46
N GLU A 42 -15.41 -17.00 -19.73
CA GLU A 42 -15.17 -16.80 -18.31
C GLU A 42 -13.93 -15.91 -18.15
N ILE A 43 -14.16 -14.60 -18.03
CA ILE A 43 -13.07 -13.63 -17.83
C ILE A 43 -12.69 -13.66 -16.35
N ASP A 44 -11.66 -14.42 -16.03
CA ASP A 44 -10.97 -14.31 -14.74
C ASP A 44 -10.14 -13.02 -14.77
N ALA A 45 -10.82 -11.88 -14.62
CA ALA A 45 -10.16 -10.59 -14.50
C ALA A 45 -9.37 -10.61 -13.21
N ALA A 46 -8.10 -11.01 -13.31
CA ALA A 46 -7.16 -11.01 -12.21
C ALA A 46 -7.36 -9.70 -11.43
N PHE A 47 -7.56 -9.83 -10.12
CA PHE A 47 -7.82 -8.77 -9.14
C PHE A 47 -6.92 -7.52 -9.28
N GLN A 48 -5.87 -7.60 -10.10
CA GLN A 48 -4.96 -6.55 -10.53
C GLN A 48 -5.62 -5.28 -11.11
N LYS A 49 -6.85 -5.32 -11.66
CA LYS A 49 -7.51 -4.11 -12.23
C LYS A 49 -8.55 -3.41 -11.35
N ARG A 50 -8.87 -3.92 -10.16
CA ARG A 50 -9.83 -3.24 -9.26
C ARG A 50 -9.11 -2.10 -8.55
N THR A 51 -9.44 -0.86 -8.91
CA THR A 51 -9.09 0.32 -8.12
C THR A 51 -9.84 0.30 -6.80
N PHE A 52 -9.14 0.64 -5.71
CA PHE A 52 -9.76 0.76 -4.41
C PHE A 52 -10.73 1.94 -4.43
N LYS A 53 -12.02 1.65 -4.28
CA LYS A 53 -13.06 2.68 -4.29
C LYS A 53 -13.15 3.29 -2.89
N GLN A 54 -12.29 4.27 -2.62
CA GLN A 54 -12.21 4.97 -1.32
C GLN A 54 -13.58 5.39 -0.78
N LEU A 55 -14.42 6.02 -1.61
CA LEU A 55 -15.80 6.39 -1.24
C LEU A 55 -16.63 5.21 -0.73
N ARG A 56 -16.53 4.06 -1.40
CA ARG A 56 -17.25 2.84 -1.00
C ARG A 56 -16.71 2.28 0.30
N ALA A 57 -15.39 2.29 0.49
CA ALA A 57 -14.76 1.85 1.72
C ALA A 57 -15.18 2.71 2.91
N VAL A 58 -15.13 4.04 2.76
CA VAL A 58 -15.62 5.00 3.75
C VAL A 58 -17.05 4.67 4.17
N PHE A 59 -18.00 4.58 3.22
CA PHE A 59 -19.39 4.31 3.59
C PHE A 59 -19.63 2.92 4.17
N LYS A 60 -18.84 1.91 3.78
CA LYS A 60 -18.86 0.59 4.44
C LYS A 60 -18.43 0.72 5.90
N LEU A 61 -17.32 1.41 6.17
CA LEU A 61 -16.80 1.61 7.53
C LEU A 61 -17.77 2.44 8.39
N VAL A 62 -18.31 3.53 7.85
CA VAL A 62 -19.35 4.33 8.53
C VAL A 62 -20.56 3.46 8.88
N THR A 63 -20.99 2.58 7.97
CA THR A 63 -22.09 1.65 8.23
C THR A 63 -21.74 0.69 9.36
N VAL A 64 -20.52 0.13 9.37
CA VAL A 64 -20.05 -0.75 10.44
C VAL A 64 -20.00 -0.03 11.79
N ILE A 65 -19.46 1.19 11.83
CA ILE A 65 -19.41 2.02 13.05
C ILE A 65 -20.82 2.26 13.57
N PHE A 66 -21.75 2.65 12.69
CA PHE A 66 -23.15 2.83 13.09
C PHE A 66 -23.75 1.54 13.66
N GLN A 67 -23.56 0.41 12.97
CA GLN A 67 -24.12 -0.86 13.39
C GLN A 67 -23.51 -1.37 14.69
N SER A 68 -22.25 -1.03 14.99
CA SER A 68 -21.63 -1.31 16.29
C SER A 68 -22.42 -0.69 17.43
N ASP A 69 -22.76 0.60 17.29
CA ASP A 69 -23.29 1.41 18.40
C ASP A 69 -24.82 1.44 18.44
N SER A 70 -25.48 1.04 17.36
CA SER A 70 -26.94 0.97 17.29
C SER A 70 -27.52 -0.17 18.13
N GLU A 71 -28.67 0.08 18.76
CA GLU A 71 -29.46 -0.96 19.41
C GLU A 71 -29.79 -2.08 18.40
N ASN A 72 -29.46 -3.33 18.75
CA ASN A 72 -29.66 -4.53 17.93
C ASN A 72 -28.87 -4.58 16.59
N HIS A 73 -27.78 -3.81 16.45
CA HIS A 73 -26.94 -3.81 15.24
C HIS A 73 -27.69 -3.51 13.92
N ARG A 74 -28.74 -2.70 14.00
CA ARG A 74 -29.58 -2.37 12.85
C ARG A 74 -28.81 -1.58 11.80
N LYS A 75 -29.18 -1.73 10.53
CA LYS A 75 -28.61 -0.92 9.45
C LYS A 75 -29.07 0.55 9.57
N PRO A 76 -28.19 1.52 9.24
CA PRO A 76 -28.56 2.93 9.20
C PRO A 76 -29.47 3.23 8.00
N THR A 77 -30.27 4.29 8.12
CA THR A 77 -30.87 4.96 6.96
C THR A 77 -29.82 5.76 6.19
N GLU A 78 -30.13 6.20 4.97
CA GLU A 78 -29.18 7.03 4.21
C GLU A 78 -28.87 8.37 4.90
N GLU A 79 -29.86 8.96 5.58
CA GLU A 79 -29.72 10.20 6.35
C GLU A 79 -28.82 10.00 7.57
N GLU A 80 -29.04 8.94 8.35
CA GLU A 80 -28.22 8.60 9.52
C GLU A 80 -26.78 8.30 9.12
N LYS A 81 -26.61 7.54 8.04
CA LYS A 81 -25.29 7.21 7.50
C LYS A 81 -24.55 8.47 7.04
N TYR A 82 -25.24 9.40 6.39
CA TYR A 82 -24.63 10.65 5.94
C TYR A 82 -24.31 11.58 7.12
N SER A 83 -25.21 11.69 8.10
CA SER A 83 -24.97 12.47 9.32
C SER A 83 -23.74 11.96 10.07
N LEU A 84 -23.67 10.65 10.35
CA LEU A 84 -22.52 10.06 11.03
C LEU A 84 -21.23 10.25 10.22
N TYR A 85 -21.32 10.17 8.90
CA TYR A 85 -20.17 10.45 8.04
C TYR A 85 -19.66 11.90 8.21
N LEU A 86 -20.55 12.90 8.31
CA LEU A 86 -20.14 14.29 8.56
C LEU A 86 -19.49 14.46 9.95
N ASP A 87 -20.00 13.78 10.97
CA ASP A 87 -19.40 13.80 12.31
C ASP A 87 -17.99 13.18 12.30
N LEU A 88 -17.84 12.04 11.62
CA LEU A 88 -16.56 11.35 11.48
C LEU A 88 -15.55 12.15 10.64
N LEU A 89 -16.00 12.91 9.63
CA LEU A 89 -15.14 13.87 8.92
C LEU A 89 -14.59 14.94 9.88
N GLY A 90 -15.39 15.40 10.84
CA GLY A 90 -14.96 16.38 11.83
C GLY A 90 -13.80 15.89 12.71
N LEU A 91 -13.78 14.57 12.96
CA LEU A 91 -12.83 13.90 13.85
C LEU A 91 -11.55 13.43 13.12
N TYR A 92 -11.70 12.78 11.97
CA TYR A 92 -10.62 12.01 11.35
C TYR A 92 -10.12 12.55 10.01
N ALA A 93 -10.87 13.42 9.34
CA ALA A 93 -10.44 13.95 8.05
C ALA A 93 -9.51 15.16 8.22
N ASP A 94 -8.58 15.30 7.28
CA ASP A 94 -7.73 16.47 7.18
C ASP A 94 -8.58 17.75 7.03
N LYS A 95 -8.08 18.87 7.57
CA LYS A 95 -8.79 20.15 7.59
C LYS A 95 -8.07 21.17 6.72
N ILE A 96 -8.85 21.96 5.96
CA ILE A 96 -8.36 23.06 5.14
C ILE A 96 -9.06 24.36 5.50
N PRO A 97 -8.39 25.51 5.40
CA PRO A 97 -9.04 26.79 5.61
C PRO A 97 -10.10 27.03 4.53
N ASN A 98 -11.29 27.44 4.97
CA ASN A 98 -12.35 27.86 4.09
C ASN A 98 -11.95 29.18 3.41
N ARG A 99 -12.06 29.23 2.08
CA ARG A 99 -11.68 30.40 1.28
C ARG A 99 -12.46 31.67 1.65
N TYR A 100 -13.67 31.53 2.19
CA TYR A 100 -14.57 32.65 2.46
C TYR A 100 -14.59 33.07 3.92
N THR A 101 -14.51 32.11 4.86
CA THR A 101 -14.57 32.40 6.30
C THR A 101 -13.22 32.36 6.99
N GLY A 102 -12.20 31.75 6.37
CA GLY A 102 -10.89 31.50 6.98
C GLY A 102 -10.87 30.37 8.01
N GLU A 103 -12.04 29.88 8.43
CA GLU A 103 -12.17 28.80 9.41
C GLU A 103 -11.79 27.45 8.81
N LEU A 104 -11.24 26.56 9.65
CA LEU A 104 -10.88 25.21 9.24
C LEU A 104 -12.14 24.37 9.01
N ARG A 105 -12.30 23.87 7.78
CA ARG A 105 -13.33 22.88 7.41
C ARG A 105 -12.69 21.54 7.11
N SER A 106 -13.37 20.45 7.45
CA SER A 106 -12.94 19.11 7.04
C SER A 106 -13.02 18.94 5.52
N ILE A 107 -12.04 18.25 4.94
CA ILE A 107 -12.04 17.88 3.52
C ILE A 107 -13.03 16.74 3.32
N HIS A 108 -14.00 16.96 2.44
CA HIS A 108 -14.95 15.92 2.07
C HIS A 108 -14.28 14.86 1.20
N ILE A 109 -14.64 13.58 1.31
CA ILE A 109 -13.97 12.50 0.56
C ILE A 109 -14.05 12.68 -0.98
N SER A 110 -15.09 13.36 -1.48
CA SER A 110 -15.22 13.70 -2.90
C SER A 110 -14.27 14.81 -3.37
N GLU A 111 -13.76 15.61 -2.44
CA GLU A 111 -12.79 16.68 -2.67
C GLU A 111 -11.37 16.25 -2.29
N ALA A 112 -11.23 15.11 -1.62
CA ALA A 112 -9.97 14.63 -1.09
C ALA A 112 -9.04 14.18 -2.22
N ASN A 113 -7.77 14.53 -2.10
CA ASN A 113 -6.72 13.85 -2.85
C ASN A 113 -6.46 12.46 -2.24
N THR A 114 -5.65 11.65 -2.92
CA THR A 114 -5.33 10.30 -2.50
C THR A 114 -4.85 10.22 -1.04
N MET A 115 -4.00 11.17 -0.62
CA MET A 115 -3.42 11.23 0.72
C MET A 115 -4.46 11.54 1.79
N ALA A 116 -5.22 12.63 1.62
CA ALA A 116 -6.25 13.04 2.57
C ALA A 116 -7.36 11.97 2.70
N GLY A 117 -7.74 11.35 1.58
CA GLY A 117 -8.69 10.23 1.59
C GLY A 117 -8.13 9.02 2.34
N SER A 118 -6.81 8.82 2.30
CA SER A 118 -6.14 7.73 3.01
C SER A 118 -6.08 7.94 4.51
N HIS A 119 -5.71 9.14 4.96
CA HIS A 119 -5.75 9.50 6.37
C HIS A 119 -7.13 9.30 6.98
N PHE A 120 -8.18 9.69 6.24
CA PHE A 120 -9.53 9.53 6.72
C PHE A 120 -9.92 8.05 6.86
N ILE A 121 -9.56 7.19 5.90
CA ILE A 121 -9.85 5.75 5.97
C ILE A 121 -9.09 5.07 7.10
N ASP A 122 -7.80 5.40 7.29
CA ASP A 122 -7.02 4.89 8.42
C ASP A 122 -7.63 5.31 9.76
N GLY A 123 -8.11 6.56 9.88
CA GLY A 123 -8.82 7.02 11.07
C GLY A 123 -10.12 6.26 11.35
N LEU A 124 -10.88 5.91 10.30
CA LEU A 124 -12.06 5.06 10.43
C LEU A 124 -11.69 3.62 10.85
N MET A 125 -10.63 3.04 10.30
CA MET A 125 -10.14 1.73 10.69
C MET A 125 -9.66 1.71 12.15
N PHE A 126 -8.97 2.77 12.59
CA PHE A 126 -8.60 3.00 13.98
C PHE A 126 -9.84 3.04 14.88
N HIS A 127 -10.87 3.83 14.52
CA HIS A 127 -12.10 3.92 15.30
C HIS A 127 -12.77 2.55 15.46
N VAL A 128 -12.91 1.83 14.36
CA VAL A 128 -13.53 0.49 14.34
C VAL A 128 -12.77 -0.51 15.21
N THR A 129 -11.45 -0.44 15.26
CA THR A 129 -10.63 -1.41 15.98
C THR A 129 -10.45 -1.09 17.46
N THR A 130 -10.65 0.18 17.86
CA THR A 130 -10.44 0.64 19.24
C THR A 130 -11.73 0.92 20.01
N LEU A 131 -12.78 1.37 19.34
CA LEU A 131 -14.00 1.86 19.97
C LEU A 131 -15.22 0.99 19.70
N CYS A 132 -15.23 0.21 18.62
CA CYS A 132 -16.38 -0.61 18.25
C CYS A 132 -16.30 -2.04 18.83
N ASN A 133 -17.44 -2.58 19.24
CA ASN A 133 -17.59 -3.99 19.60
C ASN A 133 -18.40 -4.72 18.52
N LEU A 134 -17.70 -5.39 17.61
CA LEU A 134 -18.30 -5.90 16.39
C LEU A 134 -18.75 -7.37 16.48
N PRO A 135 -19.98 -7.70 16.06
CA PRO A 135 -20.37 -9.08 15.77
C PRO A 135 -19.61 -9.65 14.57
N ASN A 136 -19.58 -10.98 14.46
CA ASN A 136 -18.72 -11.71 13.51
C ASN A 136 -18.92 -11.32 12.04
N ASP A 137 -20.15 -10.99 11.65
CA ASP A 137 -20.50 -10.56 10.30
C ASP A 137 -19.92 -9.18 9.96
N LEU A 138 -19.96 -8.23 10.90
CA LEU A 138 -19.33 -6.92 10.73
C LEU A 138 -17.81 -7.04 10.74
N GLN A 139 -17.23 -7.91 11.57
CA GLN A 139 -15.80 -8.20 11.54
C GLN A 139 -15.35 -8.71 10.16
N ALA A 140 -16.13 -9.58 9.51
CA ALA A 140 -15.83 -10.06 8.17
C ALA A 140 -15.85 -8.91 7.14
N THR A 141 -16.79 -7.98 7.28
CA THR A 141 -16.85 -6.78 6.43
C THR A 141 -15.63 -5.90 6.61
N VAL A 142 -15.20 -5.66 7.84
CA VAL A 142 -13.99 -4.86 8.16
C VAL A 142 -12.73 -5.53 7.60
N ARG A 143 -12.59 -6.85 7.78
CA ARG A 143 -11.44 -7.60 7.22
C ARG A 143 -11.40 -7.52 5.70
N SER A 144 -12.55 -7.56 5.03
CA SER A 144 -12.60 -7.36 3.56
C SER A 144 -12.15 -5.96 3.16
N VAL A 145 -12.51 -4.92 3.93
CA VAL A 145 -12.05 -3.54 3.66
C VAL A 145 -10.55 -3.41 3.92
N LEU A 146 -10.05 -3.93 5.04
CA LEU A 146 -8.62 -3.97 5.36
C LEU A 146 -7.80 -4.66 4.27
N TYR A 147 -8.28 -5.82 3.81
CA TYR A 147 -7.61 -6.57 2.76
C TYR A 147 -7.49 -5.78 1.45
N GLU A 148 -8.60 -5.16 1.01
CA GLU A 148 -8.60 -4.28 -0.17
C GLU A 148 -7.71 -3.04 0.03
N TRP A 149 -7.65 -2.52 1.25
CA TRP A 149 -6.85 -1.36 1.65
C TRP A 149 -5.35 -1.64 1.55
N GLU A 150 -4.86 -2.71 2.17
CA GLU A 150 -3.43 -3.06 2.16
C GLU A 150 -2.92 -3.41 0.77
N ILE A 151 -3.73 -4.10 -0.05
CA ILE A 151 -3.39 -4.35 -1.45
C ILE A 151 -3.20 -3.04 -2.20
N TRP A 152 -4.05 -2.06 -1.94
CA TRP A 152 -3.98 -0.78 -2.61
C TRP A 152 -2.78 0.05 -2.15
N ARG A 153 -2.51 0.09 -0.84
CA ARG A 153 -1.32 0.75 -0.27
C ARG A 153 -0.02 0.16 -0.80
N GLY A 154 0.08 -1.17 -0.85
CA GLY A 154 1.26 -1.87 -1.39
C GLY A 154 1.55 -1.58 -2.87
N LYS A 155 0.64 -0.95 -3.62
CA LYS A 155 0.86 -0.52 -5.01
C LYS A 155 1.28 0.95 -5.13
N GLN A 156 1.16 1.73 -4.07
CA GLN A 156 1.53 3.15 -4.12
C GLN A 156 3.06 3.30 -4.09
N GLU A 157 3.58 4.24 -4.87
CA GLU A 157 5.02 4.56 -4.83
C GLU A 157 5.41 5.22 -3.49
N TYR A 158 4.48 6.01 -2.96
CA TYR A 158 4.60 6.71 -1.69
C TYR A 158 3.40 6.36 -0.81
N ASP A 159 3.69 5.93 0.43
CA ASP A 159 2.71 5.61 1.45
C ASP A 159 2.61 6.73 2.49
N ILE A 160 1.43 6.90 3.08
CA ILE A 160 1.18 7.91 4.12
C ILE A 160 2.07 7.79 5.36
N ASN A 161 2.69 6.62 5.56
CA ASN A 161 3.57 6.33 6.67
C ASN A 161 5.04 6.55 6.33
N ASP A 162 5.39 6.83 5.07
CA ASP A 162 6.79 6.95 4.66
C ASP A 162 7.57 8.04 5.39
N ASP A 163 6.88 9.15 5.69
CA ASP A 163 7.46 10.32 6.36
C ASP A 163 7.23 10.31 7.88
N ARG A 164 6.57 9.28 8.42
CA ARG A 164 6.31 9.18 9.86
C ARG A 164 7.53 8.62 10.59
N THR A 165 7.72 9.04 11.84
CA THR A 165 8.66 8.37 12.75
C THR A 165 8.05 7.09 13.30
N ILE A 166 8.88 6.21 13.86
CA ILE A 166 8.39 4.98 14.50
C ILE A 166 7.51 5.31 15.71
N GLU A 167 7.82 6.36 16.46
CA GLU A 167 7.01 6.82 17.60
C GLU A 167 5.63 7.26 17.14
N GLN A 168 5.56 8.07 16.06
CA GLN A 168 4.29 8.45 15.46
C GLN A 168 3.53 7.20 15.01
N MET A 169 4.19 6.26 14.34
CA MET A 169 3.57 5.00 13.94
C MET A 169 2.93 4.25 15.12
N ARG A 170 3.57 4.22 16.30
CA ARG A 170 3.02 3.55 17.50
C ARG A 170 1.71 4.17 18.00
N GLU A 171 1.52 5.46 17.79
CA GLU A 171 0.29 6.15 18.18
C GLU A 171 -0.86 5.85 17.22
N TYR A 172 -0.57 5.68 15.92
CA TYR A 172 -1.59 5.51 14.88
C TYR A 172 -1.89 4.04 14.53
N LEU A 173 -0.89 3.17 14.46
CA LEU A 173 -1.05 1.75 14.13
C LEU A 173 -1.34 0.93 15.38
N VAL A 174 -2.62 0.91 15.76
CA VAL A 174 -3.14 0.16 16.92
C VAL A 174 -3.76 -1.18 16.55
N TYR A 175 -3.84 -1.49 15.26
CA TYR A 175 -4.39 -2.72 14.71
C TYR A 175 -3.41 -3.40 13.77
N SER A 176 -3.53 -4.72 13.68
CA SER A 176 -2.67 -5.56 12.84
C SER A 176 -3.02 -5.33 11.38
N GLU A 177 -2.02 -5.08 10.56
CA GLU A 177 -2.18 -4.92 9.12
C GLU A 177 -2.44 -6.30 8.45
N ALA A 178 -2.17 -7.40 9.16
CA ALA A 178 -2.51 -8.75 8.71
C ALA A 178 -3.98 -9.10 8.96
N SER A 179 -4.47 -9.02 10.20
CA SER A 179 -5.82 -9.46 10.56
C SER A 179 -6.80 -8.37 11.02
N GLY A 180 -6.32 -7.15 11.23
CA GLY A 180 -7.10 -6.06 11.82
C GLY A 180 -7.30 -6.19 13.33
N ARG A 181 -6.57 -7.10 14.00
CA ARG A 181 -6.69 -7.35 15.45
C ARG A 181 -5.72 -6.51 16.26
N THR A 182 -6.02 -6.35 17.54
CA THR A 182 -5.22 -5.63 18.54
C THR A 182 -5.02 -6.53 19.77
N PRO A 183 -3.94 -6.40 20.58
CA PRO A 183 -2.81 -5.47 20.47
C PRO A 183 -1.80 -5.85 19.38
N VAL A 184 -0.92 -4.89 19.01
CA VAL A 184 0.11 -5.08 17.98
C VAL A 184 1.53 -4.83 18.46
N HIS A 185 2.46 -5.54 17.82
CA HIS A 185 3.90 -5.39 17.88
C HIS A 185 4.43 -4.97 16.50
N PHE A 186 5.59 -4.33 16.50
CA PHE A 186 6.23 -3.85 15.28
C PHE A 186 7.27 -4.86 14.81
N HIS A 187 7.03 -5.42 13.63
CA HIS A 187 7.93 -6.32 12.94
C HIS A 187 8.71 -5.53 11.88
N HIS A 188 10.03 -5.74 11.81
CA HIS A 188 10.85 -5.15 10.76
C HIS A 188 10.76 -6.04 9.52
N ILE A 189 10.31 -5.48 8.40
CA ILE A 189 10.15 -6.23 7.15
C ILE A 189 11.51 -6.66 6.61
N VAL A 190 12.42 -5.69 6.48
CA VAL A 190 13.82 -5.90 6.12
C VAL A 190 14.65 -5.89 7.39
N SER A 191 15.36 -7.00 7.62
CA SER A 191 16.14 -7.18 8.84
C SER A 191 17.29 -6.16 8.97
N ARG A 192 17.67 -5.90 10.22
CA ARG A 192 18.78 -4.98 10.57
C ARG A 192 20.09 -5.32 9.87
N GLY A 193 20.40 -6.62 9.75
CA GLY A 193 21.63 -7.09 9.11
C GLY A 193 21.65 -6.88 7.58
N ALA A 194 20.48 -6.88 6.95
CA ALA A 194 20.37 -6.67 5.51
C ALA A 194 20.38 -5.18 5.13
N CYS A 195 19.82 -4.30 5.98
CA CYS A 195 19.65 -2.88 5.65
C CYS A 195 19.68 -1.98 6.89
N PRO A 196 20.86 -1.68 7.46
CA PRO A 196 20.95 -0.88 8.70
C PRO A 196 20.32 0.52 8.57
N ALA A 197 20.38 1.13 7.39
CA ALA A 197 19.79 2.45 7.13
C ALA A 197 18.24 2.46 7.16
N ALA A 198 17.60 1.29 7.11
CA ALA A 198 16.15 1.13 7.10
C ALA A 198 15.55 0.89 8.51
N ILE A 199 16.36 0.80 9.56
CA ILE A 199 15.89 0.40 10.91
C ILE A 199 14.86 1.39 11.45
N GLU A 200 15.16 2.68 11.37
CA GLU A 200 14.31 3.76 11.90
C GLU A 200 13.29 4.27 10.87
N LYS A 201 13.05 3.51 9.80
CA LYS A 201 12.13 3.91 8.73
C LYS A 201 10.76 3.26 8.94
N ALA A 202 9.73 4.09 9.05
CA ALA A 202 8.36 3.63 9.25
C ALA A 202 7.87 2.68 8.15
N TRP A 203 8.28 2.88 6.89
CA TRP A 203 7.95 1.96 5.79
C TRP A 203 8.56 0.56 5.94
N ASN A 204 9.57 0.39 6.80
CA ASN A 204 10.17 -0.89 7.11
C ASN A 204 9.47 -1.61 8.27
N ILE A 205 8.39 -1.03 8.81
CA ILE A 205 7.61 -1.58 9.91
C ILE A 205 6.31 -2.18 9.38
N LEU A 206 5.99 -3.36 9.89
CA LEU A 206 4.70 -4.03 9.74
C LEU A 206 4.09 -4.22 11.14
N ALA A 207 2.87 -3.74 11.35
CA ALA A 207 2.16 -3.94 12.60
C ALA A 207 1.46 -5.30 12.58
N LEU A 208 1.87 -6.20 13.48
CA LEU A 208 1.35 -7.55 13.62
C LEU A 208 0.92 -7.80 15.06
N THR A 209 -0.09 -8.64 15.28
CA THR A 209 -0.34 -9.17 16.63
C THR A 209 0.85 -10.02 17.11
N PRO A 210 1.01 -10.23 18.43
CA PRO A 210 2.06 -11.11 18.96
C PRO A 210 2.03 -12.51 18.33
N ASP A 211 0.83 -13.06 18.11
CA ASP A 211 0.64 -14.39 17.53
C ASP A 211 1.05 -14.43 16.06
N GLU A 212 0.70 -13.41 15.27
CA GLU A 212 1.13 -13.30 13.86
C GLU A 212 2.63 -13.09 13.72
N HIS A 213 3.21 -12.28 14.61
CA HIS A 213 4.64 -12.05 14.66
C HIS A 213 5.41 -13.35 14.97
N ASN A 214 4.92 -14.12 15.94
CA ASN A 214 5.49 -15.42 16.29
C ASN A 214 5.23 -16.46 15.20
N PHE A 215 4.04 -16.46 14.59
CA PHE A 215 3.71 -17.31 13.45
C PHE A 215 4.70 -17.11 12.31
N PHE A 216 5.02 -15.85 11.99
CA PHE A 216 6.07 -15.55 11.03
C PHE A 216 7.41 -16.18 11.46
N HIS A 217 7.94 -15.83 12.63
CA HIS A 217 9.28 -16.27 13.03
C HIS A 217 9.42 -17.79 13.26
N GLN A 218 8.37 -18.48 13.66
CA GLN A 218 8.43 -19.89 14.05
C GLN A 218 7.94 -20.84 12.97
N GLN A 219 6.97 -20.42 12.15
CA GLN A 219 6.30 -21.30 11.19
C GLN A 219 6.57 -20.90 9.74
N CYS A 220 6.49 -19.60 9.42
CA CYS A 220 6.79 -19.08 8.08
C CYS A 220 8.25 -18.63 8.01
N LYS A 221 9.16 -19.57 7.73
CA LYS A 221 10.59 -19.26 7.57
C LYS A 221 10.86 -18.30 6.41
N THR A 222 9.87 -18.08 5.54
CA THR A 222 9.91 -17.15 4.42
C THR A 222 8.67 -16.26 4.35
N TRP A 223 8.81 -15.12 3.67
CA TRP A 223 7.69 -14.23 3.36
C TRP A 223 6.64 -14.90 2.47
N ASP A 224 7.03 -15.76 1.52
CA ASP A 224 6.08 -16.45 0.65
C ASP A 224 5.13 -17.37 1.44
N GLU A 225 5.62 -18.10 2.43
CA GLU A 225 4.79 -18.91 3.34
C GLU A 225 3.82 -18.03 4.15
N PHE A 226 4.25 -16.84 4.57
CA PHE A 226 3.38 -15.90 5.26
C PHE A 226 2.29 -15.33 4.34
N PHE A 227 2.61 -15.11 3.06
CA PHE A 227 1.67 -14.65 2.05
C PHE A 227 0.63 -15.68 1.65
N GLU A 228 0.84 -16.97 1.93
CA GLU A 228 -0.23 -17.97 1.77
C GLU A 228 -1.40 -17.70 2.71
N VAL A 229 -1.12 -17.14 3.89
CA VAL A 229 -2.13 -16.77 4.90
C VAL A 229 -2.58 -15.31 4.75
N TYR A 230 -1.63 -14.40 4.49
CA TYR A 230 -1.88 -12.96 4.40
C TYR A 230 -1.41 -12.39 3.05
N PRO A 231 -2.03 -12.79 1.92
CA PRO A 231 -1.55 -12.42 0.59
C PRO A 231 -1.63 -10.92 0.28
N HIS A 232 -2.50 -10.17 0.97
CA HIS A 232 -2.64 -8.72 0.79
C HIS A 232 -1.39 -7.93 1.19
N LEU A 233 -0.53 -8.49 2.05
CA LEU A 233 0.67 -7.81 2.53
C LEU A 233 1.84 -7.86 1.55
N ARG A 234 1.77 -8.70 0.51
CA ARG A 234 2.85 -8.90 -0.47
C ARG A 234 3.38 -7.59 -1.03
N GLY A 235 2.49 -6.71 -1.51
CA GLY A 235 2.89 -5.44 -2.13
C GLY A 235 3.65 -4.53 -1.15
N ARG A 236 3.24 -4.48 0.12
CA ARG A 236 3.93 -3.70 1.15
C ARG A 236 5.33 -4.24 1.42
N VAL A 237 5.47 -5.55 1.51
CA VAL A 237 6.78 -6.18 1.75
C VAL A 237 7.71 -5.95 0.56
N GLU A 238 7.23 -6.18 -0.67
CA GLU A 238 7.98 -5.92 -1.90
C GLU A 238 8.42 -4.45 -2.00
N MET A 239 7.55 -3.52 -1.61
CA MET A 239 7.85 -2.09 -1.52
C MET A 239 9.01 -1.79 -0.58
N ALA A 240 8.99 -2.36 0.63
CA ALA A 240 10.05 -2.15 1.62
C ALA A 240 11.41 -2.68 1.12
N TYR A 241 11.42 -3.85 0.48
CA TYR A 241 12.65 -4.38 -0.15
C TYR A 241 13.15 -3.48 -1.27
N ARG A 242 12.26 -2.96 -2.12
CA ARG A 242 12.62 -2.02 -3.19
C ARG A 242 13.27 -0.75 -2.62
N LYS A 243 12.66 -0.13 -1.61
CA LYS A 243 13.19 1.06 -0.94
C LYS A 243 14.53 0.82 -0.25
N CYS A 244 14.71 -0.35 0.38
CA CYS A 244 16.01 -0.71 0.92
C CYS A 244 17.07 -0.82 -0.19
N ASN A 245 16.77 -1.48 -1.30
CA ASN A 245 17.72 -1.60 -2.41
C ASN A 245 18.13 -0.23 -2.96
N GLU A 246 17.19 0.70 -3.11
CA GLU A 246 17.46 2.09 -3.51
C GLU A 246 18.37 2.82 -2.51
N LEU A 247 18.14 2.63 -1.20
CA LEU A 247 19.00 3.22 -0.16
C LEU A 247 20.43 2.65 -0.20
N VAL A 248 20.56 1.33 -0.39
CA VAL A 248 21.88 0.68 -0.49
C VAL A 248 22.62 1.17 -1.73
N GLN A 249 21.95 1.28 -2.88
CA GLN A 249 22.54 1.83 -4.10
C GLN A 249 23.01 3.27 -3.92
N ARG A 250 22.16 4.14 -3.36
CA ARG A 250 22.53 5.54 -3.07
C ARG A 250 23.72 5.65 -2.12
N ASN A 251 23.76 4.82 -1.07
CA ASN A 251 24.88 4.83 -0.12
C ASN A 251 26.18 4.34 -0.78
N ASN A 252 26.11 3.36 -1.69
CA ASN A 252 27.27 2.91 -2.45
C ASN A 252 27.75 3.99 -3.43
N GLU A 253 26.84 4.70 -4.10
CA GLU A 253 27.17 5.82 -4.99
C GLU A 253 27.82 6.98 -4.22
N ILE A 254 27.28 7.35 -3.05
CA ILE A 254 27.87 8.37 -2.17
C ILE A 254 29.24 7.91 -1.64
N GLY A 255 29.39 6.63 -1.30
CA GLY A 255 30.69 6.07 -0.89
C GLY A 255 31.74 6.13 -2.00
N ILE A 256 31.33 5.87 -3.25
CA ILE A 256 32.21 6.00 -4.43
C ILE A 256 32.58 7.47 -4.68
N ILE A 257 31.63 8.40 -4.59
CA ILE A 257 31.89 9.84 -4.73
C ILE A 257 32.84 10.32 -3.63
N SER A 258 32.60 9.92 -2.37
CA SER A 258 33.46 10.27 -1.24
C SER A 258 34.88 9.71 -1.34
N MET A 259 35.06 8.53 -1.95
CA MET A 259 36.40 7.98 -2.21
C MET A 259 37.09 8.69 -3.38
N ALA A 260 36.36 9.00 -4.46
CA ALA A 260 36.89 9.74 -5.60
C ALA A 260 37.29 11.18 -5.22
N ASP A 261 36.52 11.84 -4.35
CA ASP A 261 36.85 13.16 -3.81
C ASP A 261 38.09 13.10 -2.88
N MET A 262 38.29 11.98 -2.19
CA MET A 262 39.52 11.73 -1.40
C MET A 262 40.73 11.49 -2.30
N ASP A 263 40.58 10.71 -3.37
CA ASP A 263 41.67 10.42 -4.32
C ASP A 263 42.07 11.69 -5.09
N ASN A 264 41.12 12.54 -5.50
CA ASN A 264 41.41 13.86 -6.10
C ASN A 264 42.11 14.80 -5.11
N ALA A 265 41.74 14.78 -3.83
CA ALA A 265 42.43 15.56 -2.80
C ALA A 265 43.85 15.06 -2.53
N ILE A 266 44.13 13.77 -2.73
CA ILE A 266 45.47 13.19 -2.63
C ILE A 266 46.32 13.56 -3.85
N GLU A 267 45.77 13.53 -5.07
CA GLU A 267 46.47 14.00 -6.28
C GLU A 267 46.83 15.50 -6.21
N ASP A 268 45.95 16.33 -5.63
CA ASP A 268 46.23 17.75 -5.40
C ASP A 268 47.35 17.97 -4.36
N ILE A 269 47.48 17.11 -3.35
CA ILE A 269 48.56 17.19 -2.34
C ILE A 269 49.93 16.85 -2.96
N ASP A 270 50.00 15.85 -3.85
CA ASP A 270 51.24 15.51 -4.57
C ASP A 270 51.66 16.64 -5.55
N SER A 271 50.69 17.38 -6.11
CA SER A 271 50.97 18.57 -6.93
C SER A 271 51.56 19.74 -6.11
N VAL A 272 51.19 19.87 -4.83
CA VAL A 272 51.72 20.90 -3.91
C VAL A 272 53.13 20.54 -3.45
N GLY A 273 53.44 19.25 -3.25
CA GLY A 273 54.81 18.78 -2.99
C GLY A 273 55.79 19.15 -4.10
N SER A 274 55.37 18.98 -5.36
CA SER A 274 56.14 19.39 -6.54
C SER A 274 56.41 20.90 -6.61
N LEU A 275 55.48 21.75 -6.15
CA LEU A 275 55.63 23.20 -6.16
C LEU A 275 56.56 23.71 -5.04
N VAL A 276 56.56 23.04 -3.88
CA VAL A 276 57.47 23.35 -2.78
C VAL A 276 58.92 22.99 -3.13
N ASP A 277 59.13 21.85 -3.79
CA ASP A 277 60.46 21.43 -4.27
C ASP A 277 61.01 22.34 -5.38
N MET A 278 60.14 22.83 -6.28
CA MET A 278 60.52 23.83 -7.28
C MET A 278 60.83 25.21 -6.66
N ALA A 279 60.11 25.63 -5.63
CA ALA A 279 60.36 26.90 -4.93
C ALA A 279 61.66 26.87 -4.11
N LEU A 280 62.02 25.72 -3.54
CA LEU A 280 63.29 25.54 -2.81
C LEU A 280 64.49 25.47 -3.76
N ALA A 281 64.34 24.92 -4.97
CA ALA A 281 65.39 24.94 -6.00
C ALA A 281 65.66 26.35 -6.57
N ALA A 282 64.66 27.24 -6.59
CA ALA A 282 64.80 28.60 -7.12
C ALA A 282 65.39 29.62 -6.12
N GLN A 283 65.56 29.25 -4.84
CA GLN A 283 66.21 30.10 -3.81
C GLN A 283 67.69 29.76 -3.58
N GLY A 284 68.24 28.84 -4.38
CA GLY A 284 69.62 28.39 -4.31
C GLY A 284 70.48 28.83 -5.51
N GLU A 285 70.42 30.10 -5.92
CA GLU A 285 71.46 30.78 -6.71
C GLU A 285 71.60 32.25 -6.28
#